data_AF-A0A352IDJ4-F1
#
_entry.id   AF-A0A352IDJ4-F1
#
_cell.length_a   1.000
_cell.length_b   1.000
_cell.length_c   1.000
_cell.angle_alpha   90.00
_cell.angle_beta   90.00
_cell.angle_gamma   90.00
#
_symmetry.space_group_name_H-M   'P 1'
#
loop_
_entity.id
_entity.type
_entity.pdbx_description
1 polymer ?
#
loop_
_entity_poly.entity_id
_entity_poly.type
_entity_poly.pdbx_seq_one_letter_code
_entity_poly.pdbx_strand_id
1 'polypeptide(L)'
;MIERFLKQTKFTSEQDFKEHLEFIIPEDFNFAYDVMDEWAKIKPDHVALLWTSERGEEIRFTYKDLKEQSDKAAAYFQSLGIGHDDKVMLILKR
;
A
#
# COMPACT_ATOMS: atom_id res chain seq x y z
N MET A 1 -10.22 7.01 -3.94
CA MET A 1 -9.51 5.71 -3.87
C MET A 1 -10.22 4.74 -2.95
N ILE A 2 -10.52 5.12 -1.71
CA ILE A 2 -11.24 4.25 -0.76
C ILE A 2 -12.69 3.96 -1.20
N GLU A 3 -13.29 4.88 -1.97
CA GLU A 3 -14.61 4.74 -2.59
C GLU A 3 -14.68 3.57 -3.59
N ARG A 4 -13.53 3.06 -4.07
CA ARG A 4 -13.49 1.86 -4.93
C ARG A 4 -13.78 0.57 -4.13
N PHE A 5 -13.62 0.61 -2.82
CA PHE A 5 -13.65 -0.56 -1.94
C PHE A 5 -14.72 -0.48 -0.85
N LEU A 6 -15.46 0.63 -0.75
CA LEU A 6 -16.54 0.84 0.21
C LEU A 6 -17.79 1.34 -0.49
N LYS A 7 -18.96 0.78 -0.15
CA LYS A 7 -20.25 1.29 -0.67
C LYS A 7 -20.58 2.70 -0.17
N GLN A 8 -20.07 3.05 1.01
CA GLN A 8 -20.16 4.38 1.57
C GLN A 8 -18.92 4.72 2.41
N THR A 9 -18.56 5.99 2.45
CA THR A 9 -17.33 6.48 3.12
C THR A 9 -17.61 7.47 4.25
N LYS A 10 -18.88 7.80 4.48
CA LYS A 10 -19.31 8.75 5.51
C LYS A 10 -20.47 8.15 6.29
N PHE A 11 -20.45 8.39 7.60
CA PHE A 11 -21.41 7.87 8.55
C PHE A 11 -21.75 8.98 9.55
N THR A 12 -22.94 8.90 10.11
CA THR A 12 -23.50 9.94 11.01
C THR A 12 -23.35 9.60 12.49
N SER A 13 -23.13 8.33 12.82
CA SER A 13 -22.86 7.84 14.17
C SER A 13 -22.07 6.53 14.15
N GLU A 14 -21.58 6.10 15.31
CA GLU A 14 -20.95 4.78 15.46
C GLU A 14 -21.93 3.64 15.17
N GLN A 15 -23.20 3.78 15.58
CA GLN A 15 -24.23 2.77 15.31
C GLN A 15 -24.46 2.61 13.80
N ASP A 16 -24.59 3.74 13.10
CA ASP A 16 -24.71 3.80 11.64
C ASP A 16 -23.49 3.16 10.95
N PHE A 17 -22.28 3.46 11.43
CA PHE A 17 -21.05 2.81 10.95
C PHE A 17 -21.08 1.29 11.12
N LYS A 18 -21.48 0.82 12.30
CA LYS A 18 -21.52 -0.61 12.62
C LYS A 18 -22.56 -1.36 11.80
N GLU A 19 -23.71 -0.75 11.53
CA GLU A 19 -24.81 -1.37 10.79
C GLU A 19 -24.60 -1.36 9.28
N HIS A 20 -23.92 -0.35 8.74
CA HIS A 20 -23.91 -0.09 7.30
C HIS A 20 -22.51 -0.04 6.66
N LEU A 21 -21.44 -0.41 7.38
CA LEU A 21 -20.13 -0.59 6.75
C LEU A 21 -20.15 -1.81 5.82
N GLU A 22 -20.09 -1.55 4.52
CA GLU A 22 -20.07 -2.59 3.49
C GLU A 22 -18.88 -2.43 2.55
N PHE A 23 -18.09 -3.51 2.43
CA PHE A 23 -16.97 -3.59 1.49
C PHE A 23 -17.44 -4.00 0.10
N ILE A 24 -16.81 -3.40 -0.91
CA ILE A 24 -16.85 -3.87 -2.29
C ILE A 24 -15.57 -4.71 -2.44
N ILE A 25 -15.72 -6.03 -2.48
CA ILE A 25 -14.60 -6.97 -2.56
C ILE A 25 -14.44 -7.39 -4.04
N PRO A 26 -13.37 -6.97 -4.73
CA PRO A 26 -13.08 -7.44 -6.08
C PRO A 26 -12.80 -8.96 -6.09
N GLU A 27 -13.08 -9.61 -7.22
CA GLU A 27 -12.74 -11.04 -7.41
C GLU A 27 -11.23 -11.27 -7.30
N ASP A 28 -10.44 -10.38 -7.91
CA ASP A 28 -8.98 -10.34 -7.80
C ASP A 28 -8.55 -9.03 -7.14
N PHE A 29 -7.78 -9.12 -6.06
CA PHE A 29 -7.24 -7.95 -5.37
C PHE A 29 -5.79 -8.19 -4.91
N ASN A 30 -4.91 -7.27 -5.28
CA ASN A 30 -3.53 -7.20 -4.81
C ASN A 30 -3.23 -5.76 -4.34
N PHE A 31 -2.93 -5.59 -3.05
CA PHE A 31 -2.70 -4.26 -2.48
C PHE A 31 -1.57 -3.46 -3.16
N ALA A 32 -0.49 -4.12 -3.59
CA ALA A 32 0.60 -3.44 -4.28
C ALA A 32 0.13 -2.87 -5.63
N TYR A 33 -0.65 -3.62 -6.40
CA TYR A 33 -1.13 -3.19 -7.70
C TYR A 33 -2.37 -2.29 -7.62
N ASP A 34 -3.41 -2.71 -6.90
CA ASP A 34 -4.73 -2.06 -6.92
C ASP A 34 -4.81 -0.82 -6.04
N VAL A 35 -3.82 -0.59 -5.17
CA VAL A 35 -3.76 0.57 -4.28
C VAL A 35 -2.48 1.37 -4.50
N MET A 36 -1.31 0.76 -4.27
CA MET A 36 -0.04 1.50 -4.29
C MET A 36 0.34 1.97 -5.71
N ASP A 37 0.27 1.08 -6.69
CA ASP A 37 0.55 1.44 -8.09
C ASP A 37 -0.51 2.38 -8.67
N GLU A 38 -1.78 2.23 -8.28
CA GLU A 38 -2.84 3.16 -8.69
C GLU A 38 -2.60 4.56 -8.13
N TRP A 39 -2.16 4.69 -6.88
CA TRP A 39 -1.73 5.97 -6.35
C TRP A 39 -0.48 6.52 -7.04
N ALA A 40 0.48 5.67 -7.39
CA ALA A 40 1.66 6.08 -8.15
C ALA A 40 1.30 6.60 -9.55
N LYS A 41 0.19 6.14 -10.15
CA LYS A 41 -0.34 6.68 -11.41
C LYS A 41 -1.09 8.00 -11.22
N ILE A 42 -1.97 8.09 -10.21
CA ILE A 42 -2.87 9.24 -10.01
C ILE A 42 -2.13 10.43 -9.38
N LYS A 43 -1.25 10.17 -8.41
CA LYS A 43 -0.50 11.18 -7.64
C LYS A 43 0.96 10.76 -7.44
N PRO A 44 1.74 10.62 -8.52
CA PRO A 44 3.12 10.11 -8.47
C PRO A 44 4.00 10.84 -7.47
N ASP A 45 3.95 12.18 -7.46
CA ASP A 45 4.85 13.02 -6.66
C ASP A 45 4.34 13.29 -5.24
N HIS A 46 3.18 12.74 -4.87
CA HIS A 46 2.62 12.93 -3.53
C HIS A 46 3.36 12.04 -2.53
N VAL A 47 3.76 12.62 -1.39
CA VAL A 47 4.43 11.89 -0.32
C VAL A 47 3.50 10.78 0.19
N ALA A 48 4.02 9.56 0.19
CA ALA A 48 3.36 8.36 0.68
C ALA A 48 3.94 7.91 2.03
N LEU A 49 5.25 8.10 2.23
CA LEU A 49 5.94 7.78 3.47
C LEU A 49 6.98 8.85 3.80
N LEU A 50 6.93 9.35 5.03
CA LEU A 50 8.01 10.13 5.63
C LEU A 50 8.69 9.25 6.67
N TRP A 51 9.90 8.78 6.37
CA TRP A 51 10.74 8.08 7.32
C TRP A 51 11.61 9.09 8.06
N THR A 52 11.76 8.91 9.38
CA THR A 52 12.54 9.80 10.23
C THR A 52 13.39 8.99 11.21
N SER A 53 14.61 9.45 11.53
CA SER A 53 15.49 8.81 12.51
C SER A 53 15.67 9.63 13.80
N GLU A 54 16.14 8.98 14.86
CA GLU A 54 16.51 9.65 16.13
C GLU A 54 17.65 10.68 15.97
N ARG A 55 18.41 10.58 14.87
CA ARG A 55 19.49 11.52 14.52
C ARG A 55 18.99 12.73 13.74
N GLY A 56 17.67 12.82 13.50
CA GLY A 56 17.05 13.90 12.74
C GLY A 56 17.13 13.74 11.22
N GLU A 57 17.43 12.53 10.73
CA GLU A 57 17.41 12.25 9.29
C GLU A 57 15.96 12.13 8.82
N GLU A 58 15.67 12.63 7.61
CA GLU A 58 14.37 12.47 6.96
C GLU A 58 14.56 11.89 5.56
N ILE A 59 13.75 10.89 5.23
CA ILE A 59 13.61 10.39 3.86
C ILE A 59 12.15 10.46 3.48
N ARG A 60 11.86 11.14 2.37
CA ARG A 60 10.52 11.26 1.79
C ARG A 60 10.42 10.32 0.62
N PHE A 61 9.47 9.40 0.69
CA PHE A 61 9.10 8.55 -0.43
C PHE A 61 7.75 9.01 -0.97
N THR A 62 7.74 9.34 -2.25
CA THR A 62 6.51 9.54 -3.01
C THR A 62 5.87 8.19 -3.37
N TYR A 63 4.63 8.20 -3.86
CA TYR A 63 4.02 6.96 -4.37
C TYR A 63 4.81 6.38 -5.55
N LYS A 64 5.37 7.24 -6.41
CA LYS A 64 6.24 6.80 -7.50
C LYS A 64 7.51 6.12 -6.96
N ASP A 65 8.15 6.69 -5.95
CA ASP A 65 9.36 6.11 -5.36
C ASP A 65 9.06 4.72 -4.78
N LEU A 66 7.96 4.57 -4.04
CA LEU A 66 7.59 3.28 -3.44
C LEU A 66 7.30 2.23 -4.51
N LYS A 67 6.62 2.58 -5.60
CA LYS A 67 6.43 1.67 -6.73
C LYS A 67 7.75 1.21 -7.33
N GLU A 68 8.66 2.14 -7.61
CA GLU A 68 9.97 1.81 -8.17
C GLU A 68 10.79 0.92 -7.23
N GLN A 69 10.73 1.16 -5.91
CA GLN A 69 11.43 0.33 -4.92
C GLN A 69 10.79 -1.05 -4.78
N SER A 70 9.45 -1.16 -4.78
CA SER A 70 8.77 -2.45 -4.71
C SER A 70 8.99 -3.30 -5.96
N ASP A 71 9.02 -2.69 -7.14
CA ASP A 71 9.31 -3.39 -8.40
C ASP A 71 10.76 -3.93 -8.40
N LYS A 72 11.72 -3.15 -7.89
CA LYS A 72 13.11 -3.61 -7.71
C LYS A 72 13.22 -4.74 -6.69
N ALA A 73 12.48 -4.67 -5.58
CA ALA A 73 12.46 -5.73 -4.58
C ALA A 73 11.86 -7.02 -5.16
N ALA A 74 10.76 -6.93 -5.91
CA ALA A 74 10.14 -8.07 -6.58
C ALA A 74 11.11 -8.73 -7.59
N ALA A 75 11.77 -7.93 -8.43
CA ALA A 75 12.78 -8.42 -9.37
C ALA A 75 13.98 -9.07 -8.66
N TYR A 76 14.42 -8.50 -7.53
CA TYR A 76 15.48 -9.08 -6.72
C TYR A 76 15.07 -10.44 -6.12
N PHE A 77 13.87 -10.55 -5.55
CA PHE A 77 13.36 -11.83 -5.04
C PHE A 77 13.25 -12.88 -6.15
N GLN A 78 12.74 -12.51 -7.32
CA GLN A 78 12.70 -13.40 -8.49
C GLN A 78 14.10 -13.88 -8.89
N SER A 79 15.11 -12.99 -8.84
CA SER A 79 16.51 -13.37 -9.14
C SER A 79 17.10 -14.39 -8.16
N LEU A 80 16.56 -14.46 -6.93
CA LEU A 80 16.92 -15.47 -5.93
C LEU A 80 16.10 -16.77 -6.06
N GLY A 81 15.21 -16.85 -7.05
CA GLY A 81 14.32 -18.00 -7.26
C GLY A 81 13.07 -17.99 -6.38
N ILE A 82 12.77 -16.89 -5.68
CA ILE A 82 11.56 -16.75 -4.87
C ILE A 82 10.38 -16.43 -5.79
N GLY A 83 9.31 -17.22 -5.67
CA GLY A 83 8.10 -17.11 -6.48
C GLY A 83 6.81 -17.06 -5.66
N HIS A 84 5.72 -17.42 -6.32
CA HIS A 84 4.40 -17.52 -5.69
C HIS A 84 4.41 -18.54 -4.54
N ASP A 85 3.71 -18.23 -3.44
CA ASP A 85 3.60 -19.04 -2.21
C ASP A 85 4.89 -19.26 -1.39
N ASP A 86 6.04 -18.77 -1.86
CA ASP A 86 7.28 -18.85 -1.08
C ASP A 86 7.24 -17.92 0.14
N LYS A 87 7.79 -18.41 1.26
CA LYS A 87 7.78 -17.71 2.55
C LYS A 87 9.10 -16.96 2.75
N VAL A 88 9.03 -15.65 2.91
CA VAL A 88 10.18 -14.79 3.21
C VAL A 88 10.01 -14.16 4.60
N MET A 89 10.96 -14.44 5.50
CA MET A 89 10.98 -13.82 6.83
C MET A 89 11.65 -12.45 6.77
N LEU A 90 10.98 -11.42 7.27
CA LEU A 90 11.51 -10.05 7.33
C LEU A 90 11.98 -9.73 8.76
N ILE A 91 13.29 -9.50 8.93
CA ILE A 91 13.88 -9.00 10.17
C ILE A 91 14.49 -7.63 9.88
N LEU A 92 13.66 -6.59 9.93
CA LEU A 92 14.03 -5.21 9.59
C LEU A 92 13.83 -4.29 10.79
N LYS A 93 14.80 -3.40 11.04
CA LYS A 93 14.64 -2.31 12.02
C LYS A 93 13.89 -1.16 11.36
N ARG A 94 13.21 -0.36 12.18
CA ARG A 94 12.51 0.85 11.75
C ARG A 94 13.43 2.05 11.84
#